data_AF-A0A059WJ27-F1
#
_entry.id   AF-A0A059WJ27-F1
#
_cell.length_a   1.000
_cell.length_b   1.000
_cell.length_c   1.000
_cell.angle_alpha   90.00
_cell.angle_beta   90.00
_cell.angle_gamma   90.00
#
_symmetry.space_group_name_H-M   'P 1'
#
loop_
_entity.id
_entity.type
_entity.pdbx_description
1 polymer ?
#
loop_
_entity_poly.entity_id
_entity_poly.type
_entity_poly.pdbx_seq_one_letter_code
_entity_poly.pdbx_strand_id
1 'polypeptide(L)'
;MSWLYGKPITGDIRDFRLVRMSFCEGHAQEHIMHKDHVARFVEASVKLHHTPGINPATKGKTAPIWRIESAPLHTDTYWWATPSLDGRDEDAGAAIVRNGPFETLFVDQKYVDRINRQEHD
;
A
#
# COMPACT_ATOMS: atom_id res chain seq x y z
N MET A 1 -7.14 -13.71 24.55
CA MET A 1 -6.37 -14.05 23.33
C MET A 1 -6.40 -12.85 22.40
N SER A 2 -5.36 -12.01 22.45
CA SER A 2 -5.23 -10.78 21.65
C SER A 2 -4.24 -11.02 20.51
N TRP A 3 -4.67 -11.73 19.47
CA TRP A 3 -3.84 -11.99 18.27
C TRP A 3 -4.24 -11.11 17.08
N LEU A 4 -5.27 -10.27 17.22
CA LEU A 4 -5.84 -9.49 16.10
C LEU A 4 -5.04 -8.23 15.75
N TYR A 5 -4.18 -7.77 16.64
CA TYR A 5 -3.32 -6.62 16.38
C TYR A 5 -1.90 -7.06 16.70
N GLY A 6 -1.06 -7.21 15.67
CA GLY A 6 0.38 -7.32 15.88
C GLY A 6 0.89 -6.16 16.75
N LYS A 7 2.10 -6.28 17.31
CA LYS A 7 2.68 -5.17 18.07
C LYS A 7 2.67 -3.92 17.18
N PRO A 8 2.19 -2.76 17.68
CA PRO A 8 2.20 -1.53 16.89
C PRO A 8 3.63 -1.27 16.43
N ILE A 9 3.79 -1.06 15.13
CA ILE A 9 5.09 -0.69 14.56
C ILE A 9 5.28 0.79 14.85
N THR A 10 6.29 1.10 15.65
CA THR A 10 6.73 2.47 15.93
C THR A 10 7.92 2.79 15.05
N GLY A 11 7.99 4.01 14.51
CA GLY A 11 9.06 4.44 13.62
C GLY A 11 8.76 5.81 12.99
N ASP A 12 9.77 6.43 12.38
CA ASP A 12 9.56 7.62 11.57
C ASP A 12 8.69 7.25 10.36
N ILE A 13 7.63 8.03 10.09
CA ILE A 13 6.75 7.79 8.94
C ILE A 13 7.50 7.72 7.62
N ARG A 14 8.66 8.39 7.52
CA ARG A 14 9.55 8.39 6.35
C ARG A 14 10.13 7.01 6.05
N ASP A 15 10.13 6.11 7.02
CA ASP A 15 10.53 4.72 6.85
C ASP A 15 9.41 3.82 6.29
N PHE A 16 8.21 4.38 6.09
CA PHE A 16 7.06 3.67 5.54
C PHE A 16 6.74 4.08 4.11
N ARG A 17 6.09 3.15 3.40
CA ARG A 17 5.59 3.34 2.05
C ARG A 17 4.10 3.02 2.01
N LEU A 18 3.36 3.78 1.22
CA LEU A 18 2.05 3.38 0.73
C LEU A 18 2.27 2.51 -0.50
N VAL A 19 1.78 1.28 -0.48
CA VAL A 19 1.82 0.35 -1.62
C VAL A 19 0.40 0.15 -2.12
N ARG A 20 0.16 0.43 -3.39
CA ARG A 20 -1.13 0.23 -4.06
C ARG A 20 -1.03 -0.93 -5.03
N MET A 21 -1.95 -1.88 -4.90
CA MET A 21 -2.06 -3.07 -5.75
C MET A 21 -3.36 -3.01 -6.56
N SER A 22 -3.24 -2.96 -7.88
CA SER A 22 -4.38 -2.85 -8.81
C SER A 22 -4.65 -4.20 -9.47
N PHE A 23 -5.92 -4.60 -9.47
CA PHE A 23 -6.40 -5.86 -10.01
C PHE A 23 -7.02 -5.65 -11.39
N CYS A 24 -6.96 -6.68 -12.23
CA CYS A 24 -7.53 -6.64 -13.57
C CYS A 24 -9.05 -6.50 -13.55
N GLU A 25 -9.65 -6.93 -12.44
CA GLU A 25 -11.07 -6.87 -12.14
C GLU A 25 -11.20 -6.44 -10.67
N GLY A 26 -12.02 -5.42 -10.42
CA GLY A 26 -12.30 -4.92 -9.07
C GLY A 26 -11.46 -3.72 -8.64
N HIS A 27 -11.52 -3.42 -7.33
CA HIS A 27 -10.90 -2.23 -6.75
C HIS A 27 -9.44 -2.47 -6.36
N ALA A 28 -8.64 -1.39 -6.40
CA ALA A 28 -7.29 -1.42 -5.89
C ALA A 28 -7.28 -1.61 -4.36
N GLN A 29 -6.23 -2.28 -3.86
CA GLN A 29 -5.95 -2.43 -2.44
C GLN A 29 -4.75 -1.59 -2.05
N GLU A 30 -4.80 -0.96 -0.88
CA GLU A 30 -3.73 -0.13 -0.37
C GLU A 30 -3.20 -0.67 0.96
N HIS A 31 -1.87 -0.65 1.11
CA HIS A 31 -1.17 -1.15 2.28
C HIS A 31 -0.11 -0.15 2.71
N ILE A 32 0.01 0.09 4.02
CA ILE A 32 1.13 0.83 4.59
C ILE A 32 2.10 -0.18 5.20
N MET A 33 3.37 -0.11 4.82
CA MET A 33 4.40 -1.01 5.33
C MET A 33 5.77 -0.34 5.40
N HIS A 34 6.65 -0.88 6.24
CA HIS A 34 8.05 -0.45 6.28
C HIS A 34 8.73 -0.65 4.92
N LYS A 35 9.58 0.29 4.51
CA LYS A 35 10.26 0.29 3.21
C LYS A 35 11.01 -1.01 2.91
N ASP A 36 11.62 -1.62 3.92
CA ASP A 36 12.38 -2.88 3.82
C ASP A 36 11.50 -4.13 3.57
N HIS A 37 10.18 -3.99 3.68
CA HIS A 37 9.22 -5.07 3.44
C HIS A 37 8.62 -5.02 2.05
N VAL A 38 8.73 -3.87 1.35
CA VAL A 38 8.08 -3.64 0.05
C VAL A 38 8.51 -4.67 -0.98
N ALA A 39 9.82 -4.92 -1.15
CA ALA A 39 10.31 -5.89 -2.14
C ALA A 39 9.77 -7.31 -1.88
N ARG A 40 9.78 -7.75 -0.62
CA ARG A 40 9.25 -9.07 -0.21
C ARG A 40 7.74 -9.16 -0.41
N PHE A 41 7.00 -8.09 -0.14
CA PHE A 41 5.57 -8.00 -0.38
C PHE A 41 5.26 -8.09 -1.88
N VAL A 42 5.95 -7.32 -2.72
CA VAL A 42 5.76 -7.34 -4.18
C VAL A 42 6.00 -8.74 -4.72
N GLU A 43 7.12 -9.37 -4.35
CA GLU A 43 7.44 -10.72 -4.79
C GLU A 43 6.35 -11.73 -4.38
N ALA A 44 5.90 -11.69 -3.12
CA ALA A 44 4.86 -12.58 -2.61
C ALA A 44 3.52 -12.35 -3.34
N SER A 45 3.14 -11.09 -3.56
CA SER A 45 1.92 -10.70 -4.25
C SER A 45 1.93 -11.11 -5.72
N VAL A 46 3.04 -10.91 -6.43
CA VAL A 46 3.21 -11.39 -7.81
C VAL A 46 3.13 -12.91 -7.87
N LYS A 47 3.79 -13.63 -6.96
CA LYS A 47 3.65 -15.10 -6.90
C LYS A 47 2.21 -15.53 -6.62
N LEU A 48 1.52 -14.88 -5.70
CA LEU A 48 0.16 -15.27 -5.34
C LEU A 48 -0.88 -14.94 -6.43
N HIS A 49 -0.78 -13.76 -7.04
CA HIS A 49 -1.81 -13.18 -7.90
C HIS A 49 -1.50 -13.24 -9.40
N HIS A 50 -0.23 -13.34 -9.77
CA HIS A 50 0.19 -13.39 -11.17
C HIS A 50 0.83 -14.73 -11.56
N THR A 51 1.56 -15.41 -10.66
CA THR A 51 2.30 -16.64 -11.01
C THR A 51 2.36 -17.64 -9.83
N PRO A 52 1.36 -18.51 -9.60
CA PRO A 52 0.39 -19.10 -10.55
C PRO A 52 -1.03 -18.50 -10.53
N GLY A 53 -1.29 -17.46 -9.74
CA GLY A 53 -2.67 -16.94 -9.58
C GLY A 53 -3.58 -17.91 -8.82
N ILE A 54 -3.02 -18.72 -7.92
CA ILE A 54 -3.73 -19.72 -7.12
C ILE A 54 -3.39 -19.54 -5.65
N ASN A 55 -4.40 -19.44 -4.80
CA ASN A 55 -4.22 -19.38 -3.36
C ASN A 55 -3.79 -20.77 -2.84
N PRO A 56 -2.61 -20.90 -2.23
CA PRO A 56 -2.11 -22.21 -1.80
C PRO A 56 -2.95 -22.85 -0.70
N ALA A 57 -3.64 -22.05 0.12
CA ALA A 57 -4.47 -22.50 1.24
C ALA A 57 -5.84 -23.02 0.78
N THR A 58 -6.47 -22.36 -0.19
CA THR A 58 -7.83 -22.70 -0.66
C THR A 58 -7.85 -23.43 -2.00
N LYS A 59 -6.73 -23.46 -2.71
CA LYS A 59 -6.59 -23.93 -4.11
C LYS A 59 -7.44 -23.17 -5.13
N GLY A 60 -8.14 -22.11 -4.72
CA GLY A 60 -8.93 -21.26 -5.61
C GLY A 60 -8.07 -20.27 -6.39
N LYS A 61 -8.58 -19.82 -7.54
CA LYS A 61 -7.96 -18.73 -8.31
C LYS A 61 -7.99 -17.44 -7.48
N THR A 62 -6.89 -16.70 -7.52
CA THR A 62 -6.80 -15.37 -6.93
C THR A 62 -7.20 -14.33 -7.98
N ALA A 63 -7.62 -13.15 -7.51
CA ALA A 63 -7.84 -12.02 -8.40
C ALA A 63 -6.50 -11.64 -9.05
N PRO A 64 -6.41 -11.58 -10.39
CA PRO A 64 -5.17 -11.27 -11.08
C PRO A 64 -4.80 -9.80 -10.90
N ILE A 65 -3.54 -9.55 -10.59
CA ILE A 65 -2.97 -8.19 -10.50
C ILE A 65 -2.37 -7.78 -11.84
N TRP A 66 -2.45 -6.49 -12.17
CA TRP A 66 -1.76 -5.94 -13.33
C TRP A 66 -0.80 -4.81 -12.99
N ARG A 67 -0.87 -4.22 -11.78
CA ARG A 67 0.04 -3.16 -11.37
C ARG A 67 0.25 -3.13 -9.85
N ILE A 68 1.49 -2.92 -9.44
CA ILE A 68 1.83 -2.54 -8.06
C ILE A 68 2.68 -1.27 -8.11
N GLU A 69 2.30 -0.29 -7.30
CA GLU A 69 2.96 1.01 -7.17
C GLU A 69 3.30 1.28 -5.70
N SER A 70 4.34 2.06 -5.44
CA SER A 70 4.65 2.58 -4.11
C SER A 70 4.83 4.08 -4.09
N ALA A 71 4.52 4.71 -2.96
CA ALA A 71 4.83 6.11 -2.70
C ALA A 71 5.46 6.27 -1.31
N PRO A 72 6.41 7.21 -1.12
CA PRO A 72 6.82 7.61 0.22
C PRO A 72 5.62 8.19 0.99
N LEU A 73 5.65 8.05 2.30
CA LEU A 73 4.73 8.74 3.20
C LEU A 73 5.43 9.95 3.84
N HIS A 74 4.65 11.00 4.02
CA HIS A 74 5.04 12.23 4.67
C HIS A 74 3.98 12.59 5.71
N THR A 75 4.39 13.26 6.78
CA THR A 75 3.47 13.82 7.78
C THR A 75 3.62 15.31 7.85
N ASP A 76 2.48 15.99 7.81
CA ASP A 76 2.39 17.41 8.13
C ASP A 76 1.59 17.57 9.43
N THR A 77 2.18 18.24 10.41
CA THR A 77 1.52 18.56 11.69
C THR A 77 0.84 19.92 11.56
N TYR A 78 -0.41 20.05 12.03
CA TYR A 78 -1.14 21.31 12.00
C TYR A 78 -1.14 21.98 13.38
N TRP A 79 -0.96 23.30 13.38
CA TRP A 79 -0.74 24.10 14.60
C TRP A 79 -1.93 24.16 15.58
N TRP A 80 -3.16 23.85 15.14
CA TRP A 80 -4.36 23.85 15.98
C TRP A 80 -4.72 22.46 16.53
N ALA A 81 -3.89 21.44 16.27
CA ALA A 81 -4.17 20.06 16.64
C ALA A 81 -3.60 19.65 18.02
N THR A 82 -3.07 20.59 18.80
CA THR A 82 -2.71 20.38 20.20
C THR A 82 -3.99 20.26 21.03
N PRO A 83 -4.35 19.09 21.59
CA PRO A 83 -5.60 18.91 22.34
C PRO A 83 -5.62 19.67 23.68
N SER A 84 -4.50 20.32 24.04
CA SER A 84 -4.25 20.96 25.31
C SER A 84 -4.69 22.43 25.26
N LEU A 85 -5.88 22.71 25.79
CA LEU A 85 -6.29 24.09 26.16
C LEU A 85 -5.45 24.65 27.32
N ASP A 86 -4.72 23.79 28.03
CA ASP A 86 -3.92 24.13 29.22
C ASP A 86 -2.44 24.38 28.91
N GLY A 87 -2.06 24.40 27.63
CA GLY A 87 -0.78 24.88 27.14
C GLY A 87 0.43 24.19 27.78
N ARG A 88 0.76 22.96 27.35
CA ARG A 88 2.12 22.39 27.51
C ARG A 88 2.42 21.05 26.81
N ASP A 89 1.68 20.67 25.76
CA ASP A 89 2.05 19.49 24.96
C ASP A 89 2.69 19.95 23.65
N GLU A 90 4.02 20.17 23.64
CA GLU A 90 4.72 20.66 22.44
C GLU A 90 4.82 19.62 21.31
N ASP A 91 4.57 18.32 21.57
CA ASP A 91 4.94 17.25 20.63
C ASP A 91 3.84 16.21 20.30
N ALA A 92 2.58 16.40 20.72
CA ALA A 92 1.52 15.39 20.58
C ALA A 92 0.26 15.85 19.82
N GLY A 93 0.43 16.65 18.76
CA GLY A 93 -0.67 17.08 17.89
C GLY A 93 -1.10 16.00 16.89
N ALA A 94 -2.35 16.06 16.41
CA ALA A 94 -2.76 15.21 15.29
C ALA A 94 -1.96 15.58 14.01
N ALA A 95 -1.51 14.57 13.28
CA ALA A 95 -0.77 14.74 12.02
C ALA A 95 -1.58 14.17 10.85
N ILE A 96 -1.51 14.82 9.69
CA ILE A 96 -2.05 14.26 8.45
C ILE A 96 -0.93 13.55 7.72
N VAL A 97 -1.16 12.27 7.43
CA VAL A 97 -0.28 11.47 6.58
C VAL A 97 -0.69 11.67 5.12
N ARG A 98 0.28 12.04 4.27
CA ARG A 98 0.09 12.20 2.82
C ARG A 98 1.11 11.34 2.09
N ASN A 99 0.71 10.80 0.94
CA ASN A 99 1.64 10.11 0.05
C ASN A 99 2.33 11.10 -0.89
N GLY A 100 3.59 10.80 -1.23
CA GLY A 100 4.29 11.46 -2.32
C GLY A 100 3.95 10.87 -3.70
N PRO A 101 4.78 11.13 -4.73
CA PRO A 101 4.58 10.57 -6.06
C PRO A 101 4.72 9.04 -6.05
N PHE A 102 3.90 8.38 -6.86
CA PHE A 102 3.96 6.93 -7.04
C PHE A 102 5.07 6.55 -8.02
N GLU A 103 5.79 5.48 -7.68
CA GLU A 103 6.69 4.74 -8.56
C GLU A 103 6.09 3.37 -8.86
N THR A 104 6.22 2.90 -10.11
CA THR A 104 5.73 1.57 -10.51
C THR A 104 6.77 0.50 -10.13
N LEU A 105 6.35 -0.48 -9.34
CA LEU A 105 7.19 -1.61 -8.92
C LEU A 105 6.95 -2.87 -9.75
N PHE A 106 5.73 -3.03 -10.26
CA PHE A 106 5.34 -4.14 -11.13
C PHE A 106 4.25 -3.69 -12.10
N VAL A 107 4.30 -4.19 -13.34
CA VAL A 107 3.25 -4.03 -14.33
C VAL A 107 3.14 -5.28 -15.21
N ASP A 108 1.92 -5.76 -15.45
CA ASP A 108 1.63 -6.73 -16.51
C ASP A 108 1.38 -6.01 -17.83
N GLN A 109 2.42 -5.94 -18.66
CA GLN A 109 2.36 -5.27 -19.95
C GLN A 109 1.30 -5.88 -20.88
N LYS A 110 1.05 -7.20 -20.81
CA LYS A 110 0.07 -7.85 -21.69
C LYS A 110 -1.34 -7.40 -21.35
N TYR A 111 -1.64 -7.20 -20.07
CA TYR A 111 -2.91 -6.64 -19.64
C TYR A 111 -3.07 -5.20 -20.13
N VAL A 112 -2.04 -4.36 -19.96
CA VAL A 112 -2.03 -2.96 -20.43
C VAL A 112 -2.25 -2.86 -21.94
N ASP A 113 -1.57 -3.70 -22.72
CA ASP A 113 -1.72 -3.71 -24.19
C ASP A 113 -3.12 -4.16 -24.63
N ARG A 114 -3.81 -4.96 -23.81
CA ARG A 114 -5.17 -5.44 -24.10
C ARG A 114 -6.20 -4.35 -23.84
N ILE A 115 -6.11 -3.66 -22.71
CA ILE A 115 -7.05 -2.57 -22.37
C ILE A 115 -6.93 -1.42 -23.36
N ASN A 116 -5.71 -1.03 -23.75
CA ASN A 116 -5.50 0.06 -24.71
C ASN A 116 -6.10 -0.26 -26.08
N ARG A 117 -6.09 -1.52 -26.52
CA ARG A 117 -6.71 -1.93 -27.78
C ARG A 117 -8.24 -1.88 -27.72
N GLN A 118 -8.84 -2.20 -26.59
CA GLN A 118 -10.30 -2.18 -26.41
C GLN A 118 -10.89 -0.77 -26.36
N GLU A 119 -10.10 0.25 -26.01
CA GLU A 119 -10.55 1.65 -26.01
C GLU A 119 -10.49 2.32 -27.41
N HIS A 120 -9.88 1.65 -28.39
CA HIS A 120 -9.71 2.16 -29.76
C HIS A 120 -10.64 1.50 -30.80
N ASP A 121 -11.49 0.55 -30.38
CA ASP A 121 -12.52 -0.10 -31.19
C ASP A 121 -13.93 0.39 -30.78
#